data_AF-A0A6J4PKU4-F1
#
_entry.id   AF-A0A6J4PKU4-F1
#
_cell.length_a   1.000
_cell.length_b   1.000
_cell.length_c   1.000
_cell.angle_alpha   90.00
_cell.angle_beta   90.00
_cell.angle_gamma   90.00
#
_symmetry.space_group_name_H-M   'P 1'
#
loop_
_entity.id
_entity.type
_entity.pdbx_description
1 polymer ?
#
loop_
_entity_poly.entity_id
_entity_poly.type
_entity_poly.pdbx_seq_one_letter_code
_entity_poly.pdbx_strand_id
1 'polypeptide(L)'
;MEGGSYKMRFPGLYGQWTGHDLADHGPGLGSFRPEFYEGLRREDEPAVWRLIEEKYLLGYGDFLRVEHEWTAEGLWRIPFPGSVKMGGFRSPVDYGMPAPLVARIRAWQANLDTRDPSEDPDDDESFDYEASDAEGLEVAKQVKLFLGDNHYVEYWPFREISIRGGEAVELEVPKFITDLTR
;
A
#
# COMPACT_ATOMS: atom_id res chain seq x y z
N MET A 1 0.49 2.43 30.91
CA MET A 1 1.69 2.62 30.07
C MET A 1 2.11 4.07 30.22
N GLU A 2 3.29 4.32 30.78
CA GLU A 2 3.80 5.68 30.95
C GLU A 2 4.08 6.29 29.57
N GLY A 3 3.40 7.40 29.28
CA GLY A 3 3.46 8.13 28.02
C GLY A 3 4.79 8.83 27.85
N GLY A 4 5.74 8.16 27.23
CA GLY A 4 6.84 8.83 26.56
C GLY A 4 6.25 9.70 25.44
N SER A 5 6.37 11.03 25.57
CA SER A 5 6.05 11.98 24.53
C SER A 5 6.80 11.59 23.26
N TYR A 6 6.07 11.08 22.27
CA TYR A 6 6.65 10.74 20.98
C TYR A 6 7.05 12.02 20.28
N LYS A 7 8.35 12.19 20.15
CA LYS A 7 8.92 13.30 19.39
C LYS A 7 8.86 12.93 17.91
N MET A 8 7.77 13.32 17.26
CA MET A 8 7.62 13.20 15.80
C MET A 8 8.87 13.77 15.10
N ARG A 9 9.56 12.93 14.32
CA ARG A 9 10.79 13.33 13.65
C ARG A 9 10.54 14.35 12.52
N PHE A 10 9.34 14.39 11.93
CA PHE A 10 8.98 15.24 10.78
C PHE A 10 7.51 15.72 10.83
N PRO A 11 7.19 16.77 11.61
CA PRO A 11 5.82 17.20 11.85
C PRO A 11 5.07 17.70 10.59
N GLY A 12 5.79 18.24 9.59
CA GLY A 12 5.17 18.72 8.34
C GLY A 12 4.66 17.58 7.43
N LEU A 13 5.39 16.46 7.37
CA LEU A 13 4.99 15.29 6.58
C LEU A 13 3.86 14.51 7.25
N TYR A 14 3.90 14.44 8.58
CA TYR A 14 2.77 13.93 9.36
C TYR A 14 1.51 14.77 9.10
N GLY A 15 1.63 16.09 9.03
CA GLY A 15 0.52 16.99 8.65
C GLY A 15 -0.04 16.70 7.26
N GLN A 16 0.82 16.46 6.26
CA GLN A 16 0.41 16.09 4.90
C GLN A 16 -0.28 14.73 4.88
N TRP A 17 0.27 13.73 5.54
CA TRP A 17 -0.35 12.42 5.66
C TRP A 17 -1.72 12.51 6.36
N THR A 18 -1.82 13.21 7.50
CA THR A 18 -3.12 13.45 8.16
C THR A 18 -4.10 14.21 7.27
N GLY A 19 -3.60 15.03 6.34
CA GLY A 19 -4.41 15.81 5.40
C GLY A 19 -4.63 15.15 4.04
N HIS A 20 -4.12 13.95 3.79
CA HIS A 20 -4.30 13.17 2.55
C HIS A 20 -4.95 11.81 2.82
N ASP A 21 -4.56 11.12 3.91
CA ASP A 21 -5.13 9.82 4.31
C ASP A 21 -6.31 9.96 5.30
N LEU A 22 -6.27 10.91 6.27
CA LEU A 22 -7.47 11.20 7.09
C LEU A 22 -8.43 12.18 6.40
N ALA A 23 -7.92 12.93 5.42
CA ALA A 23 -8.75 13.72 4.53
C ALA A 23 -9.30 12.78 3.47
N ASP A 24 -10.28 11.99 3.90
CA ASP A 24 -11.47 11.71 3.12
C ASP A 24 -11.71 12.85 2.12
N HIS A 25 -11.28 12.66 0.86
CA HIS A 25 -11.56 13.59 -0.22
C HIS A 25 -13.04 13.50 -0.63
N GLY A 26 -13.84 12.74 0.10
CA GLY A 26 -15.21 12.45 -0.19
C GLY A 26 -15.33 11.52 -1.40
N PRO A 27 -16.54 10.97 -1.63
CA PRO A 27 -16.78 10.04 -2.74
C PRO A 27 -16.51 10.66 -4.13
N GLY A 28 -16.42 11.99 -4.25
CA GLY A 28 -16.17 12.69 -5.52
C GLY A 28 -14.72 12.68 -6.01
N LEU A 29 -13.77 12.16 -5.20
CA LEU A 29 -12.35 12.08 -5.55
C LEU A 29 -11.77 10.68 -5.32
N GLY A 30 -12.62 9.67 -5.08
CA GLY A 30 -12.21 8.26 -4.98
C GLY A 30 -11.41 7.90 -3.72
N SER A 31 -11.42 8.72 -2.66
CA SER A 31 -10.71 8.36 -1.43
C SER A 31 -11.41 7.20 -0.72
N PHE A 32 -10.71 6.07 -0.61
CA PHE A 32 -11.17 4.89 0.12
C PHE A 32 -10.60 4.94 1.53
N ARG A 33 -11.46 5.05 2.54
CA ARG A 33 -11.06 4.76 3.92
C ARG A 33 -10.86 3.25 4.04
N PRO A 34 -9.65 2.75 4.34
CA PRO A 34 -9.43 1.30 4.45
C PRO A 34 -10.44 0.65 5.41
N GLU A 35 -10.99 -0.51 5.02
CA GLU A 35 -12.00 -1.23 5.81
C GLU A 35 -11.54 -1.51 7.25
N PHE A 36 -10.23 -1.72 7.45
CA PHE A 36 -9.71 -1.96 8.79
C PHE A 36 -9.88 -0.76 9.74
N TYR A 37 -10.17 0.46 9.25
CA TYR A 37 -10.55 1.62 10.07
C TYR A 37 -12.03 1.72 10.41
N GLU A 38 -12.86 0.81 9.91
CA GLU A 38 -14.27 0.78 10.29
C GLU A 38 -14.42 0.76 11.83
N GLY A 39 -15.27 1.63 12.37
CA GLY A 39 -15.45 1.78 13.83
C GLY A 39 -14.40 2.63 14.56
N LEU A 40 -13.20 2.84 14.02
CA LEU A 40 -12.19 3.69 14.65
C LEU A 40 -12.56 5.18 14.53
N ARG A 41 -12.29 5.99 15.55
CA ARG A 41 -12.43 7.45 15.45
C ARG A 41 -11.23 8.03 14.70
N ARG A 42 -11.44 9.02 13.84
CA ARG A 42 -10.36 9.60 13.02
C ARG A 42 -9.20 10.16 13.86
N GLU A 43 -9.49 10.69 15.03
CA GLU A 43 -8.46 11.18 15.97
C GLU A 43 -7.55 10.08 16.54
N ASP A 44 -7.99 8.82 16.52
CA ASP A 44 -7.25 7.67 17.04
C ASP A 44 -6.40 6.98 15.95
N GLU A 45 -6.71 7.21 14.66
CA GLU A 45 -6.01 6.64 13.50
C GLU A 45 -4.49 6.85 13.55
N PRO A 46 -3.94 8.02 13.92
CA PRO A 46 -2.50 8.19 14.02
C PRO A 46 -1.84 7.37 15.12
N ALA A 47 -2.55 7.12 16.23
CA ALA A 47 -2.02 6.31 17.34
C ALA A 47 -2.00 4.83 16.97
N VAL A 48 -3.04 4.33 16.30
CA VAL A 48 -3.12 2.98 15.75
C VAL A 48 -2.00 2.75 14.73
N TRP A 49 -1.81 3.68 13.81
CA TRP A 49 -0.72 3.61 12.85
C TRP A 49 0.66 3.55 13.46
N ARG A 50 0.91 4.39 14.46
CA ARG A 50 2.18 4.36 15.15
C ARG A 50 2.44 3.00 15.80
N LEU A 51 1.40 2.35 16.31
CA LEU A 51 1.52 0.98 16.83
C LEU A 51 1.83 -0.03 15.72
N ILE A 52 1.21 0.09 14.54
CA ILE A 52 1.55 -0.73 13.36
C ILE A 52 3.02 -0.51 12.99
N GLU A 53 3.47 0.74 12.91
CA GLU A 53 4.88 1.03 12.61
C GLU A 53 5.81 0.38 13.64
N GLU A 54 5.59 0.65 14.92
CA GLU A 54 6.47 0.23 16.00
C GLU A 54 6.49 -1.29 16.23
N LYS A 55 5.37 -1.97 15.98
CA LYS A 55 5.21 -3.40 16.30
C LYS A 55 5.34 -4.32 15.10
N TYR A 56 5.17 -3.79 13.90
CA TYR A 56 5.03 -4.59 12.70
C TYR A 56 6.01 -4.19 11.60
N LEU A 57 6.03 -2.91 11.25
CA LEU A 57 6.81 -2.43 10.10
C LEU A 57 8.30 -2.21 10.43
N LEU A 58 8.66 -1.86 11.66
CA LEU A 58 10.07 -1.63 12.06
C LEU A 58 11.02 -2.82 11.80
N GLY A 59 10.50 -4.02 11.56
CA GLY A 59 11.30 -5.20 11.20
C GLY A 59 11.84 -5.20 9.77
N TYR A 60 11.30 -4.35 8.88
CA TYR A 60 11.66 -4.32 7.47
C TYR A 60 12.61 -3.17 7.13
N GLY A 61 13.47 -3.37 6.14
CA GLY A 61 14.42 -2.36 5.66
C GLY A 61 13.81 -1.30 4.74
N ASP A 62 12.77 -1.67 3.98
CA ASP A 62 12.00 -0.76 3.14
C ASP A 62 10.57 -1.27 2.95
N PHE A 63 9.69 -0.37 2.51
CA PHE A 63 8.28 -0.65 2.35
C PHE A 63 7.79 -0.25 0.97
N LEU A 64 7.21 -1.21 0.26
CA LEU A 64 6.74 -1.03 -1.10
C LEU A 64 5.30 -1.50 -1.22
N ARG A 65 4.53 -0.74 -1.98
CA ARG A 65 3.22 -1.10 -2.46
C ARG A 65 3.29 -1.28 -3.96
N VAL A 66 2.65 -2.32 -4.45
CA VAL A 66 2.27 -2.45 -5.85
C VAL A 66 0.89 -1.83 -5.98
N GLU A 67 0.79 -0.74 -6.73
CA GLU A 67 -0.48 -0.07 -7.01
C GLU A 67 -0.43 0.55 -8.41
N HIS A 68 -1.60 0.74 -8.99
CA HIS A 68 -1.73 1.58 -10.18
C HIS A 68 -1.74 3.03 -9.75
N GLU A 69 -0.86 3.81 -10.37
CA GLU A 69 -0.74 5.24 -10.17
C GLU A 69 -0.19 5.80 -11.48
N TRP A 70 -0.88 6.80 -12.05
CA TRP A 70 -0.67 7.28 -13.42
C TRP A 70 0.75 7.79 -13.71
N THR A 71 1.49 8.14 -12.67
CA THR A 71 2.85 8.66 -12.77
C THR A 71 3.91 7.71 -12.19
N ALA A 72 3.50 6.53 -11.72
CA ALA A 72 4.36 5.48 -11.18
C ALA A 72 4.65 4.38 -12.20
N GLU A 73 5.76 3.67 -12.02
CA GLU A 73 6.04 2.40 -12.72
C GLU A 73 5.56 1.19 -11.89
N GLY A 74 4.39 1.30 -11.25
CA GLY A 74 3.69 0.22 -10.55
C GLY A 74 4.24 -0.07 -9.15
N LEU A 75 5.27 0.66 -8.72
CA LEU A 75 5.84 0.57 -7.40
C LEU A 75 5.78 1.94 -6.71
N TRP A 76 5.23 1.91 -5.50
CA TRP A 76 5.13 3.07 -4.64
C TRP A 76 5.75 2.77 -3.29
N ARG A 77 6.62 3.65 -2.78
CA ARG A 77 7.03 3.56 -1.38
C ARG A 77 5.85 4.01 -0.52
N ILE A 78 5.37 3.20 0.41
CA ILE A 78 4.17 3.55 1.17
C ILE A 78 4.43 4.79 2.06
N PRO A 79 3.59 5.85 1.97
CA PRO A 79 3.72 7.01 2.82
C PRO A 79 3.16 6.69 4.22
N PHE A 80 3.96 6.09 5.09
CA PHE A 80 3.48 5.81 6.46
C PHE A 80 3.58 7.03 7.38
N PRO A 81 2.58 7.26 8.23
CA PRO A 81 2.66 8.21 9.33
C PRO A 81 3.64 7.73 10.40
N GLY A 82 4.80 8.37 10.42
CA GLY A 82 5.90 8.04 11.32
C GLY A 82 7.15 7.60 10.57
N SER A 83 6.98 7.02 9.37
CA SER A 83 8.10 6.70 8.49
C SER A 83 8.51 7.95 7.69
N VAL A 84 9.52 8.59 8.25
CA VAL A 84 10.52 9.58 7.81
C VAL A 84 10.80 9.81 6.30
N LYS A 85 10.13 9.19 5.34
CA LYS A 85 10.26 9.51 3.91
C LYS A 85 8.86 9.56 3.33
N MET A 86 8.46 10.70 2.76
CA MET A 86 7.31 10.74 1.86
C MET A 86 7.41 9.54 0.94
N GLY A 87 6.34 8.77 0.90
CA GLY A 87 6.16 7.80 -0.14
C GLY A 87 6.37 8.47 -1.49
N GLY A 88 6.97 7.74 -2.42
CA GLY A 88 7.22 8.29 -3.73
C GLY A 88 7.43 7.18 -4.71
N PHE A 89 7.21 7.52 -5.97
CA PHE A 89 7.46 6.69 -7.12
C PHE A 89 8.80 5.96 -6.99
N ARG A 90 8.78 4.67 -7.28
CA ARG A 90 9.98 3.89 -7.43
C ARG A 90 9.97 3.24 -8.80
N SER A 91 11.12 3.27 -9.48
CA SER A 91 11.26 2.44 -10.66
C SER A 91 11.66 1.03 -10.21
N PRO A 92 11.07 -0.03 -10.78
CA PRO A 92 11.60 -1.39 -10.70
C PRO A 92 13.10 -1.49 -10.98
N VAL A 93 13.63 -0.60 -11.84
CA VAL A 93 15.05 -0.53 -12.20
C VAL A 93 15.92 -0.11 -11.01
N ASP A 94 15.42 0.73 -10.10
CA ASP A 94 16.16 1.19 -8.93
C ASP A 94 16.48 0.05 -7.95
N TYR A 95 15.66 -1.01 -7.97
CA TYR A 95 15.85 -2.23 -7.19
C TYR A 95 16.63 -3.32 -7.95
N GLY A 96 17.02 -3.07 -9.21
CA GLY A 96 17.70 -4.04 -10.05
C GLY A 96 16.80 -5.20 -10.49
N MET A 97 15.47 -4.98 -10.58
CA MET A 97 14.52 -6.02 -10.99
C MET A 97 14.84 -6.53 -12.40
N PRO A 98 14.68 -7.84 -12.66
CA PRO A 98 14.98 -8.42 -13.96
C PRO A 98 13.98 -7.92 -15.01
N ALA A 99 14.45 -7.69 -16.23
CA ALA A 99 13.64 -7.13 -17.32
C ALA A 99 12.27 -7.82 -17.55
N PRO A 100 12.12 -9.15 -17.41
CA PRO A 100 10.82 -9.81 -17.49
C PRO A 100 9.81 -9.31 -16.45
N LEU A 101 10.25 -9.10 -15.20
CA LEU A 101 9.39 -8.58 -14.13
C LEU A 101 9.02 -7.11 -14.38
N VAL A 102 9.99 -6.29 -14.80
CA VAL A 102 9.74 -4.89 -15.20
C VAL A 102 8.70 -4.82 -16.31
N ALA A 103 8.82 -5.67 -17.33
CA ALA A 103 7.89 -5.72 -18.45
C ALA A 103 6.48 -6.13 -18.01
N ARG A 104 6.38 -7.09 -17.08
CA ARG A 104 5.09 -7.53 -16.53
C ARG A 104 4.40 -6.43 -15.74
N ILE A 105 5.11 -5.73 -14.85
CA ILE A 105 4.58 -4.58 -14.10
C ILE A 105 4.03 -3.53 -15.06
N ARG A 106 4.80 -3.16 -16.09
CA ARG A 106 4.39 -2.17 -17.09
C ARG A 106 3.22 -2.62 -17.95
N ALA A 107 3.15 -3.90 -18.31
CA ALA A 107 2.03 -4.44 -19.08
C ALA A 107 0.73 -4.41 -18.27
N TRP A 108 0.79 -4.78 -16.99
CA TRP A 108 -0.34 -4.67 -16.07
C TRP A 108 -0.82 -3.23 -15.92
N GLN A 109 0.09 -2.28 -15.70
CA GLN A 109 -0.29 -0.85 -15.64
C GLN A 109 -0.87 -0.34 -16.95
N ALA A 110 -0.26 -0.66 -18.09
CA ALA A 110 -0.76 -0.24 -19.39
C ALA A 110 -2.16 -0.79 -19.69
N ASN A 111 -2.47 -1.99 -19.20
CA ASN A 111 -3.83 -2.54 -19.27
C ASN A 111 -4.80 -1.71 -18.40
N LEU A 112 -4.43 -1.37 -17.16
CA LEU A 112 -5.25 -0.49 -16.32
C LEU A 112 -5.45 0.91 -16.91
N ASP A 113 -4.49 1.41 -17.69
CA ASP A 113 -4.61 2.70 -18.39
C ASP A 113 -5.60 2.66 -19.58
N THR A 114 -6.04 1.49 -20.04
CA THR A 114 -7.05 1.41 -21.12
C THR A 114 -8.48 1.60 -20.63
N ARG A 115 -8.73 1.47 -19.32
CA ARG A 115 -10.06 1.68 -18.74
C ARG A 115 -10.50 3.14 -18.89
N ASP A 116 -11.78 3.41 -19.02
CA ASP A 116 -12.29 4.78 -18.92
C ASP A 116 -12.31 5.18 -17.44
N PRO A 117 -11.51 6.17 -16.99
CA PRO A 117 -11.50 6.56 -15.58
C PRO A 117 -12.79 7.28 -15.14
N SER A 118 -13.70 7.61 -16.06
CA SER A 118 -14.98 8.25 -15.79
C SER A 118 -16.15 7.26 -15.66
N GLU A 119 -15.95 5.99 -16.00
CA GLU A 119 -16.94 4.94 -15.80
C GLU A 119 -16.82 4.35 -14.39
N ASP A 120 -17.96 4.02 -13.80
CA ASP A 120 -18.01 3.30 -12.53
C ASP A 120 -17.51 1.87 -12.77
N PRO A 121 -16.57 1.33 -11.97
CA PRO A 121 -16.11 -0.04 -12.13
C PRO A 121 -17.22 -1.11 -12.15
N ASP A 122 -18.34 -0.86 -11.47
CA ASP A 122 -19.48 -1.81 -11.45
C ASP A 122 -20.29 -1.77 -12.77
N ASP A 123 -20.16 -0.71 -13.56
CA ASP A 123 -20.89 -0.45 -14.81
C ASP A 123 -20.02 -0.51 -16.08
N ASP A 124 -18.68 -0.57 -15.96
CA ASP A 124 -17.74 -0.69 -17.08
C ASP A 124 -17.66 -2.15 -17.57
N GLU A 125 -18.51 -2.49 -18.55
CA GLU A 125 -18.50 -3.79 -19.23
C GLU A 125 -17.28 -4.00 -20.15
N SER A 126 -16.46 -2.98 -20.36
CA SER A 126 -15.32 -3.00 -21.29
C SER A 126 -14.00 -3.42 -20.64
N PHE A 127 -13.96 -3.44 -19.30
CA PHE A 127 -12.77 -3.76 -18.52
C PHE A 127 -13.02 -4.87 -17.48
N ASP A 128 -12.12 -5.85 -17.43
CA ASP A 128 -12.18 -6.94 -16.46
C ASP A 128 -11.36 -6.58 -15.20
N TYR A 129 -12.04 -5.97 -14.23
CA TYR A 129 -11.43 -5.55 -12.96
C TYR A 129 -10.94 -6.73 -12.12
N GLU A 130 -11.63 -7.87 -12.14
CA GLU A 130 -11.26 -9.07 -11.38
C GLU A 130 -9.96 -9.67 -11.94
N ALA A 131 -9.86 -9.80 -13.27
CA ALA A 131 -8.64 -10.28 -13.91
C ALA A 131 -7.47 -9.31 -13.69
N SER A 132 -7.73 -7.99 -13.75
CA SER A 132 -6.71 -6.98 -13.50
C SER A 132 -6.22 -6.99 -12.05
N ASP A 133 -7.13 -7.21 -11.08
CA ASP A 133 -6.78 -7.34 -9.67
C ASP A 133 -5.93 -8.59 -9.41
N ALA A 134 -6.33 -9.72 -9.97
CA ALA A 134 -5.59 -10.97 -9.88
C ALA A 134 -4.18 -10.83 -10.47
N GLU A 135 -4.03 -10.18 -11.63
CA GLU A 135 -2.71 -9.92 -12.22
C GLU A 135 -1.86 -8.98 -11.36
N GLY A 136 -2.46 -7.92 -10.79
CA GLY A 136 -1.77 -7.01 -9.85
C GLY A 136 -1.24 -7.73 -8.61
N LEU A 137 -2.04 -8.64 -8.04
CA LEU A 137 -1.63 -9.49 -6.94
C LEU A 137 -0.45 -10.40 -7.31
N GLU A 138 -0.51 -11.05 -8.47
CA GLU A 138 0.58 -11.92 -8.94
C GLU A 138 1.88 -11.14 -9.22
N VAL A 139 1.76 -9.90 -9.71
CA VAL A 139 2.89 -8.96 -9.81
C VAL A 139 3.48 -8.68 -8.43
N ALA A 140 2.65 -8.39 -7.42
CA ALA A 140 3.12 -8.14 -6.06
C ALA A 140 3.83 -9.35 -5.44
N LYS A 141 3.33 -10.57 -5.69
CA LYS A 141 4.00 -11.83 -5.31
C LYS A 141 5.39 -11.96 -5.93
N GLN A 142 5.54 -11.65 -7.21
CA GLN A 142 6.86 -11.71 -7.87
C GLN A 142 7.82 -10.61 -7.37
N VAL A 143 7.31 -9.41 -7.13
CA VAL A 143 8.07 -8.32 -6.50
C VAL A 143 8.57 -8.76 -5.13
N LYS A 144 7.72 -9.37 -4.30
CA LYS A 144 8.11 -9.90 -2.99
C LYS A 144 9.16 -10.99 -3.08
N LEU A 145 9.01 -11.96 -3.98
CA LEU A 145 10.01 -13.02 -4.19
C LEU A 145 11.37 -12.45 -4.62
N PHE A 146 11.37 -11.42 -5.46
CA PHE A 146 12.61 -10.77 -5.90
C PHE A 146 13.29 -9.99 -4.75
N LEU A 147 12.54 -9.21 -3.98
CA LEU A 147 13.07 -8.36 -2.92
C LEU A 147 13.40 -9.10 -1.62
N GLY A 148 12.80 -10.27 -1.40
CA GLY A 148 13.01 -11.12 -0.24
C GLY A 148 12.34 -10.63 1.05
N ASP A 149 12.66 -11.30 2.16
CA ASP A 149 11.97 -11.09 3.45
C ASP A 149 12.28 -9.77 4.14
N ASN A 150 13.40 -9.12 3.79
CA ASN A 150 13.78 -7.83 4.39
C ASN A 150 12.92 -6.65 3.89
N HIS A 151 12.07 -6.84 2.88
CA HIS A 151 11.19 -5.81 2.34
C HIS A 151 9.74 -6.11 2.70
N TYR A 152 9.02 -5.12 3.19
CA TYR A 152 7.57 -5.19 3.22
C TYR A 152 7.03 -4.94 1.82
N VAL A 153 6.12 -5.80 1.34
CA VAL A 153 5.44 -5.64 0.06
C VAL A 153 3.95 -5.83 0.29
N GLU A 154 3.13 -4.90 -0.18
CA GLU A 154 1.68 -5.05 -0.24
C GLU A 154 1.17 -4.79 -1.65
N TYR A 155 0.02 -5.38 -1.98
CA TYR A 155 -0.79 -4.99 -3.12
C TYR A 155 -1.97 -4.14 -2.62
N TRP A 156 -2.35 -3.10 -3.37
CA TRP A 156 -3.47 -2.25 -2.98
C TRP A 156 -4.83 -2.99 -3.04
N PRO A 157 -5.76 -2.72 -2.10
CA PRO A 157 -5.57 -2.00 -0.84
C PRO A 157 -5.13 -2.94 0.30
N PHE A 158 -3.96 -2.68 0.90
CA PHE A 158 -3.51 -3.29 2.16
C PHE A 158 -3.45 -4.83 2.19
N ARG A 159 -3.08 -5.46 1.06
CA ARG A 159 -2.92 -6.92 0.90
C ARG A 159 -1.45 -7.28 1.02
N GLU A 160 -1.00 -7.55 2.24
CA GLU A 160 0.41 -7.87 2.48
C GLU A 160 0.84 -9.18 1.82
N ILE A 161 2.05 -9.18 1.27
CA ILE A 161 2.67 -10.35 0.65
C ILE A 161 3.89 -10.79 1.46
N SER A 162 3.94 -12.08 1.81
CA SER A 162 5.03 -12.69 2.61
C SER A 162 5.56 -13.95 1.95
N ILE A 163 6.83 -14.31 2.21
CA ILE A 163 7.40 -15.57 1.73
C ILE A 163 7.20 -16.65 2.80
N ARG A 164 6.50 -17.73 2.46
CA ARG A 164 6.26 -18.89 3.32
C ARG A 164 6.65 -20.15 2.54
N GLY A 165 7.59 -20.92 3.08
CA GLY A 165 8.04 -22.15 2.41
C GLY A 165 8.70 -21.94 1.03
N GLY A 166 9.17 -20.73 0.73
CA GLY A 166 9.73 -20.36 -0.57
C GLY A 166 8.72 -19.80 -1.57
N GLU A 167 7.44 -19.71 -1.20
CA GLU A 167 6.38 -19.16 -2.04
C GLU A 167 5.87 -17.82 -1.48
N ALA A 168 5.51 -16.90 -2.36
CA ALA A 168 4.86 -15.66 -1.95
C ALA A 168 3.35 -15.89 -1.78
N VAL A 169 2.86 -15.58 -0.58
CA VAL A 169 1.46 -15.72 -0.21
C VAL A 169 0.92 -14.38 0.28
N GLU A 170 -0.36 -14.14 -0.02
CA GLU A 170 -1.11 -13.04 0.60
C GLU A 170 -1.41 -13.40 2.06
N LEU A 171 -1.16 -12.46 2.96
CA LEU A 171 -1.49 -12.60 4.37
C LEU A 171 -2.81 -11.90 4.69
N GLU A 172 -3.58 -12.48 5.60
CA GLU A 172 -4.67 -11.76 6.25
C GLU A 172 -4.11 -10.56 7.01
N VAL A 173 -4.88 -9.47 7.06
CA VAL A 173 -4.57 -8.32 7.89
C VAL A 173 -4.35 -8.79 9.33
N PRO A 174 -3.20 -8.47 9.96
CA PRO A 174 -2.90 -8.93 11.30
C PRO A 174 -4.01 -8.57 12.29
N LYS A 175 -4.42 -9.53 13.12
CA LYS A 175 -5.54 -9.34 14.06
C LYS A 175 -5.37 -8.15 14.99
N PHE A 176 -4.15 -7.81 15.39
CA PHE A 176 -3.93 -6.65 16.24
C PHE A 176 -4.29 -5.34 15.53
N ILE A 177 -4.23 -5.27 14.20
CA ILE A 177 -4.68 -4.12 13.40
C ILE A 177 -6.20 -4.05 13.41
N THR A 178 -6.88 -5.20 13.24
CA THR A 178 -8.35 -5.28 13.29
C THR A 178 -8.94 -5.16 14.69
N ASP A 179 -8.16 -5.47 15.74
CA ASP A 179 -8.58 -5.37 17.14
C ASP A 179 -8.39 -3.95 17.69
N LEU A 180 -7.51 -3.15 17.08
CA LEU A 180 -7.32 -1.73 17.43
C LEU A 180 -8.51 -0.86 17.01
N THR A 181 -9.47 -1.41 16.25
CA THR A 181 -10.62 -0.70 15.67
C THR A 181 -11.97 -1.17 16.22
N ARG A 182 -11.96 -2.10 17.19
CA ARG A 182 -13.13 -2.60 17.92
C ARG A 182 -13.19 -2.05 19.35
#